data_AF-A0A7C4XVJ4-F1
#
_entry.id   AF-A0A7C4XVJ4-F1
#
_cell.length_a   1.000
_cell.length_b   1.000
_cell.length_c   1.000
_cell.angle_alpha   90.00
_cell.angle_beta   90.00
_cell.angle_gamma   90.00
#
_symmetry.space_group_name_H-M   'P 1'
#
loop_
_entity.id
_entity.type
_entity.pdbx_description
1 polymer ?
#
loop_
_entity_poly.entity_id
_entity_poly.type
_entity_poly.pdbx_seq_one_letter_code
_entity_poly.pdbx_strand_id
1 'polypeptide(L)' 'MERFKKLLEHWIEHNEEHVTKYKEWLEKLGDNPEIFLMLKDAVEKFEEGTRKLKEIHKRL' A
#
# COMPACT_ATOMS: atom_id res chain seq x y z
N MET A 1 11.91 20.10 7.89
CA MET A 1 10.62 19.39 7.77
C MET A 1 10.19 19.22 6.32
N GLU A 2 10.34 20.25 5.47
CA GLU A 2 9.95 20.20 4.04
C GLU A 2 10.44 18.96 3.27
N ARG A 3 11.73 18.62 3.40
CA ARG A 3 12.30 17.45 2.73
C ARG A 3 11.64 16.13 3.17
N PHE A 4 11.30 16.01 4.45
CA PHE A 4 10.61 14.82 4.97
C PHE A 4 9.16 14.76 4.46
N LYS A 5 8.46 15.90 4.43
CA LYS A 5 7.11 16.01 3.88
C LYS A 5 7.05 15.54 2.42
N LYS A 6 7.98 16.02 1.58
CA LYS A 6 8.08 15.60 0.17
C LYS A 6 8.42 14.12 0.00
N LEU A 7 9.33 13.58 0.82
CA LEU A 7 9.64 12.15 0.79
C LEU A 7 8.42 11.30 1.20
N LEU A 8 7.68 11.74 2.21
CA LEU A 8 6.49 11.07 2.69
C LEU A 8 5.38 11.06 1.63
N GLU A 9 5.19 12.15 0.88
CA GLU A 9 4.29 12.22 -0.27
C GLU A 9 4.65 11.18 -1.33
N HIS A 10 5.93 11.10 -1.73
CA HIS A 10 6.39 10.10 -2.70
C HIS A 10 6.22 8.65 -2.21
N TRP A 11 6.43 8.38 -0.92
CA TRP A 11 6.19 7.04 -0.36
C TRP A 11 4.71 6.67 -0.34
N ILE A 12 3.83 7.63 -0.05
CA ILE A 12 2.38 7.42 -0.11
C ILE A 12 1.97 7.06 -1.55
N GLU A 13 2.38 7.88 -2.52
CA GLU A 13 2.08 7.66 -3.95
C GLU A 13 2.56 6.28 -4.41
N HIS A 14 3.82 5.94 -4.11
CA HIS A 14 4.39 4.67 -4.52
C HIS A 14 3.72 3.45 -3.86
N ASN A 15 3.32 3.56 -2.60
CA ASN A 15 2.57 2.49 -1.95
C ASN A 15 1.21 2.26 -2.60
N GLU A 16 0.53 3.32 -3.04
CA GLU A 16 -0.77 3.20 -3.74
C GLU A 16 -0.62 2.53 -5.12
N GLU A 17 0.47 2.82 -5.85
CA GLU A 17 0.81 2.13 -7.10
C GLU A 17 1.00 0.63 -6.86
N HIS A 18 1.78 0.24 -5.84
CA HIS A 18 2.01 -1.16 -5.49
C HIS A 18 0.72 -1.88 -5.08
N VAL A 19 -0.08 -1.26 -4.20
CA VAL A 19 -1.38 -1.81 -3.77
C VAL A 19 -2.28 -2.06 -4.97
N THR A 20 -2.34 -1.12 -5.92
CA THR A 20 -3.12 -1.28 -7.16
C THR A 20 -2.65 -2.49 -7.96
N LYS A 21 -1.34 -2.65 -8.13
CA LYS A 21 -0.77 -3.80 -8.85
C LYS A 21 -0.99 -5.13 -8.14
N TYR A 22 -0.91 -5.17 -6.82
CA TYR A 22 -1.21 -6.39 -6.08
C TYR A 22 -2.69 -6.79 -6.18
N LYS A 23 -3.61 -5.83 -6.18
CA LYS A 23 -5.04 -6.10 -6.42
C LYS A 23 -5.31 -6.67 -7.81
N GLU A 24 -4.67 -6.12 -8.84
CA GLU A 24 -4.74 -6.68 -10.21
C GLU A 24 -4.26 -8.15 -10.26
N TRP A 25 -3.32 -8.55 -9.40
CA TRP A 25 -2.86 -9.93 -9.29
C TRP A 25 -3.79 -10.81 -8.45
N LEU A 26 -4.40 -10.29 -7.39
CA LEU A 26 -5.41 -11.02 -6.60
C LEU A 26 -6.56 -11.52 -7.47
N GLU A 27 -7.01 -10.72 -8.45
CA GLU A 27 -8.04 -11.11 -9.41
C GLU A 27 -7.60 -12.27 -10.32
N LYS A 28 -6.28 -12.46 -10.52
CA LYS A 28 -5.70 -13.48 -11.40
C LYS A 28 -5.30 -14.76 -10.65
N LEU A 29 -5.22 -14.74 -9.33
CA LEU A 29 -4.75 -15.85 -8.49
C LEU A 29 -5.83 -16.92 -8.20
N GLY A 30 -6.87 -17.02 -9.02
CA GLY A 30 -8.08 -17.82 -8.80
C GLY A 30 -7.86 -19.32 -8.47
N ASP A 31 -6.69 -19.86 -8.79
CA ASP A 31 -6.38 -21.28 -8.60
C ASP A 31 -5.42 -21.58 -7.42
N ASN A 32 -4.97 -20.56 -6.67
CA ASN A 32 -4.12 -20.77 -5.49
C ASN A 32 -4.65 -20.01 -4.26
N PRO A 33 -5.57 -20.61 -3.49
CA PRO A 33 -6.20 -19.96 -2.33
C PRO A 33 -5.22 -19.54 -1.23
N GLU A 34 -4.14 -20.28 -1.02
CA GLU A 34 -3.14 -19.96 0.01
C GLU A 34 -2.36 -18.70 -0.37
N ILE A 35 -1.79 -18.66 -1.59
CA ILE A 35 -1.08 -17.49 -2.09
C ILE A 35 -2.01 -16.27 -2.18
N PHE A 36 -3.26 -16.47 -2.59
CA PHE A 36 -4.27 -15.43 -2.59
C PHE A 36 -4.45 -14.81 -1.20
N LEU A 37 -4.63 -15.64 -0.15
CA LEU A 37 -4.80 -15.16 1.22
C LEU A 37 -3.55 -14.43 1.73
N MET A 38 -2.36 -14.93 1.43
CA MET A 38 -1.10 -14.28 1.80
C MET A 38 -0.94 -12.91 1.12
N LEU A 39 -1.21 -12.82 -0.18
CA LEU A 39 -1.13 -11.56 -0.91
C LEU A 39 -2.21 -10.57 -0.43
N LYS A 40 -3.41 -11.07 -0.11
CA LYS A 40 -4.50 -10.25 0.41
C LYS A 40 -4.11 -9.63 1.75
N ASP A 41 -3.59 -10.41 2.69
CA ASP A 41 -3.11 -9.88 3.98
C ASP A 41 -2.01 -8.84 3.78
N ALA A 42 -1.04 -9.09 2.90
CA ALA A 42 0.00 -8.12 2.58
C ALA A 42 -0.58 -6.78 2.06
N VAL A 43 -1.55 -6.83 1.14
CA VAL A 43 -2.25 -5.64 0.63
C VAL A 43 -2.92 -4.86 1.76
N GLU A 44 -3.64 -5.54 2.65
CA GLU A 44 -4.31 -4.90 3.79
C GLU A 44 -3.30 -4.18 4.71
N LYS A 45 -2.11 -4.77 4.94
CA LYS A 45 -1.04 -4.15 5.74
C LYS A 45 -0.43 -2.93 5.03
N PHE A 46 -0.21 -2.99 3.73
CA PHE A 46 0.27 -1.84 2.95
C PHE A 46 -0.73 -0.68 2.99
N GLU A 47 -2.02 -0.96 2.86
CA GLU A 47 -3.07 0.06 2.97
C GLU A 47 -3.13 0.67 4.37
N GLU A 48 -3.01 -0.14 5.42
CA GLU A 48 -2.97 0.37 6.80
C GLU A 48 -1.76 1.27 7.04
N GLY A 49 -0.57 0.83 6.61
CA GLY A 49 0.65 1.64 6.68
C GLY A 49 0.48 2.97 5.94
N THR A 50 -0.06 2.92 4.72
CA THR A 50 -0.29 4.11 3.89
C THR A 50 -1.28 5.08 4.52
N ARG A 51 -2.35 4.59 5.18
CA ARG A 51 -3.27 5.45 5.96
C ARG A 51 -2.54 6.18 7.08
N LYS A 52 -1.68 5.50 7.84
CA LYS A 52 -0.88 6.13 8.90
C LYS A 52 0.09 7.17 8.34
N LEU A 53 0.74 6.89 7.20
CA LEU A 53 1.61 7.86 6.52
C LEU A 53 0.83 9.10 6.08
N LYS A 54 -0.38 8.95 5.52
CA LYS A 54 -1.26 10.07 5.18
C LYS A 54 -1.67 10.89 6.40
N GLU A 55 -1.96 10.26 7.53
CA GLU A 55 -2.25 10.96 8.78
C GLU A 55 -1.06 11.77 9.30
N ILE A 56 0.15 11.20 9.23
CA ILE A 56 1.39 11.91 9.57
C ILE A 56 1.56 13.10 8.63
N HIS A 57 1.43 12.90 7.31
CA HIS A 57 1.60 13.96 6.31
C HIS A 57 0.66 15.15 6.53
N LYS A 58 -0.59 14.89 6.94
CA LYS A 58 -1.57 15.94 7.28
C LYS A 58 -1.20 16.77 8.51
N ARG A 59 -0.36 16.24 9.41
CA ARG A 59 0.08 16.90 10.65
C ARG A 59 1.43 17.60 10.51
N LEU A 60 2.08 17.50 9.35
CA LEU A 60 3.34 18.16 8.99
C LEU A 60 3.11 19.47 8.22
#